data_AF-A0A7K1Y733-F1
#
_entry.id   AF-A0A7K1Y733-F1
#
_cell.length_a   1.000
_cell.length_b   1.000
_cell.length_c   1.000
_cell.angle_alpha   90.00
_cell.angle_beta   90.00
_cell.angle_gamma   90.00
#
_symmetry.space_group_name_H-M   'P 1'
#
loop_
_entity.id
_entity.type
_entity.pdbx_description
1 polymer ?
#
loop_
_entity_poly.entity_id
_entity_poly.type
_entity_poly.pdbx_seq_one_letter_code
_entity_poly.pdbx_strand_id
1 'polypeptide(L)'
;MNKIISFFLVFDCLLSLKVMAQTNVFPPDGNTGIGTTVPGEKLEVNGNIKLSGDVVSRIDGSAFRVTTGSWGSSWIIGKGYDLSQGDYTRIGVAGGPDYSASGIWLYGSSGNVGIGMNTPSARLHVNGSIKSAGDFTGTGSFRVDAPGGGWPSTLLIGKGYDLSKGDFTKIGVTGGIDYSASGIWMYGTTGFVGIGTDSPREKLSVNGSIRAREIKVESVNWPDYVFEPDHARLSLTELAEYINTNRHLPEIPSAGEVERDGLSLGDMNSRLLKKIEELTLYLIEKDKELSGLKVALKQKDEETESWKASVEIRLRELASKAQ
;
A
#
# COMPACT_ATOMS: atom_id res chain seq x y z
N MET A 1 14.84 -110.97 -14.90
CA MET A 1 13.83 -110.73 -13.85
C MET A 1 14.53 -109.94 -12.72
N ASN A 2 15.01 -108.71 -12.84
CA ASN A 2 14.59 -107.49 -13.53
C ASN A 2 13.08 -107.28 -13.44
N LYS A 3 12.62 -106.60 -12.38
CA LYS A 3 11.52 -105.61 -12.45
C LYS A 3 11.11 -104.94 -11.14
N ILE A 4 11.63 -105.30 -9.96
CA ILE A 4 11.08 -104.71 -8.70
C ILE A 4 12.04 -103.75 -7.99
N ILE A 5 13.36 -103.85 -8.18
CA ILE A 5 14.33 -102.96 -7.50
C ILE A 5 14.45 -101.58 -8.19
N SER A 6 13.97 -101.45 -9.44
CA SER A 6 14.06 -100.20 -10.21
C SER A 6 12.89 -99.23 -9.98
N PHE A 7 11.89 -99.58 -9.17
CA PHE A 7 10.70 -98.74 -8.98
C PHE A 7 10.76 -97.87 -7.71
N PHE A 8 11.60 -98.23 -6.72
CA PHE A 8 11.77 -97.44 -5.50
C PHE A 8 12.88 -96.39 -5.57
N LEU A 9 13.83 -96.51 -6.51
CA LEU A 9 14.88 -95.52 -6.75
C LEU A 9 14.49 -94.38 -7.70
N VAL A 10 13.34 -94.49 -8.38
CA VAL A 10 12.84 -93.45 -9.30
C VAL A 10 11.82 -92.54 -8.62
N PHE A 11 11.26 -92.93 -7.46
CA PHE A 11 10.29 -92.11 -6.75
C PHE A 11 10.93 -91.01 -5.87
N ASP A 12 12.17 -91.20 -5.43
CA ASP A 12 12.90 -90.21 -4.61
C ASP A 12 13.55 -89.10 -5.44
N CYS A 13 13.54 -89.22 -6.77
CA CYS A 13 14.21 -88.28 -7.68
C CYS A 13 13.24 -87.33 -8.40
N LEU A 14 11.93 -87.39 -8.12
CA LEU A 14 10.91 -86.70 -8.93
C LEU A 14 10.07 -85.63 -8.21
N LEU A 15 10.28 -85.36 -6.91
CA LEU A 15 9.53 -84.29 -6.25
C LEU A 15 10.37 -83.50 -5.23
N SER A 16 11.55 -83.03 -5.63
CA SER A 16 12.02 -81.75 -5.09
C SER A 16 11.34 -80.64 -5.88
N LEU A 17 10.05 -80.44 -5.59
CA LEU A 17 9.37 -79.19 -5.90
C LEU A 17 10.28 -78.10 -5.33
N LYS A 18 10.91 -77.30 -6.21
CA LYS A 18 11.62 -76.11 -5.77
C LYS A 18 10.55 -75.18 -5.22
N VAL A 19 10.22 -75.37 -3.95
CA VAL A 19 9.48 -74.41 -3.15
C VAL A 19 10.40 -73.20 -3.15
N MET A 20 10.11 -72.25 -4.03
CA MET A 20 10.68 -70.91 -4.00
C MET A 20 10.10 -70.16 -2.79
N ALA A 21 10.19 -70.76 -1.59
CA ALA A 21 10.04 -70.04 -0.35
C ALA A 21 11.44 -69.51 -0.04
N GLN A 22 11.76 -68.37 -0.64
CA GLN A 22 12.82 -67.53 -0.13
C GLN A 22 12.45 -67.15 1.31
N THR A 23 12.95 -67.92 2.28
CA THR A 23 13.05 -67.46 3.66
C THR A 23 14.49 -67.01 3.81
N ASN A 24 14.73 -65.71 3.60
CA ASN A 24 16.06 -65.16 3.84
C ASN A 24 16.36 -65.31 5.34
N VAL A 25 17.14 -66.34 5.70
CA VAL A 25 17.68 -66.51 7.05
C VAL A 25 19.11 -65.95 7.01
N PHE A 26 19.27 -64.76 7.57
CA PHE A 26 20.56 -64.08 7.67
C PHE A 26 21.48 -64.79 8.69
N PRO A 27 22.82 -64.62 8.59
CA PRO A 27 23.75 -65.25 9.52
C PRO A 27 23.43 -64.88 10.98
N PRO A 28 23.56 -65.82 11.93
CA PRO A 28 23.10 -65.65 13.32
C PRO A 28 23.77 -64.48 14.05
N ASP A 29 24.94 -64.03 13.58
CA ASP A 29 25.76 -63.03 14.28
C ASP A 29 26.20 -61.85 13.37
N GLY A 30 25.81 -61.87 12.09
CA GLY A 30 26.46 -61.07 11.04
C GLY A 30 25.69 -59.85 10.54
N ASN A 31 26.42 -58.89 9.99
CA ASN A 31 25.90 -57.82 9.14
C ASN A 31 25.49 -58.41 7.78
N THR A 32 24.37 -57.94 7.21
CA THR A 32 23.88 -58.39 5.90
C THR A 32 24.38 -57.46 4.79
N GLY A 33 25.19 -57.98 3.88
CA GLY A 33 25.61 -57.28 2.66
C GLY A 33 24.84 -57.75 1.43
N ILE A 34 24.28 -56.82 0.64
CA ILE A 34 23.75 -57.08 -0.71
C ILE A 34 24.64 -56.33 -1.70
N GLY A 35 25.40 -57.06 -2.52
CA GLY A 35 26.38 -56.45 -3.45
C GLY A 35 27.70 -56.00 -2.80
N THR A 36 27.92 -56.34 -1.52
CA THR A 36 29.18 -56.15 -0.78
C THR A 36 29.49 -57.40 0.03
N THR A 37 30.77 -57.74 0.17
CA THR A 37 31.24 -58.89 0.96
C THR A 37 31.72 -58.50 2.35
N VAL A 38 31.87 -57.19 2.62
CA VAL A 38 32.34 -56.65 3.90
C VAL A 38 31.40 -55.52 4.34
N PRO A 39 30.17 -55.85 4.77
CA PRO A 39 29.20 -54.85 5.19
C PRO A 39 29.64 -54.15 6.48
N GLY A 40 29.79 -52.83 6.42
CA GLY A 40 30.13 -51.95 7.55
C GLY A 40 28.98 -51.68 8.51
N GLU A 41 27.73 -51.92 8.09
CA GLU A 41 26.52 -51.73 8.90
C GLU A 41 25.65 -53.00 8.92
N LYS A 42 24.70 -53.09 9.85
CA LYS A 42 23.83 -54.27 10.03
C LYS A 42 23.10 -54.70 8.75
N LEU A 43 22.76 -53.75 7.89
CA LEU A 43 22.30 -53.98 6.54
C LEU A 43 23.00 -52.96 5.62
N GLU A 44 23.82 -53.45 4.69
CA GLU A 44 24.46 -52.63 3.66
C GLU A 44 24.08 -53.13 2.28
N VAL A 45 23.59 -52.22 1.43
CA VAL A 45 23.26 -52.52 0.04
C VAL A 45 24.13 -51.65 -0.86
N ASN A 46 25.04 -52.28 -1.60
CA ASN A 46 25.81 -51.63 -2.65
C ASN A 46 24.98 -51.62 -3.94
N GLY A 47 23.99 -50.73 -3.99
CA GLY A 47 23.04 -50.61 -5.09
C GLY A 47 21.74 -49.92 -4.68
N ASN A 48 20.78 -49.90 -5.60
CA ASN A 48 19.46 -49.31 -5.34
C ASN A 48 18.58 -50.26 -4.52
N ILE A 49 17.83 -49.74 -3.55
CA ILE A 49 16.83 -50.49 -2.79
C ILE A 49 15.43 -50.08 -3.28
N LYS A 50 14.62 -51.05 -3.72
CA LYS A 50 13.19 -50.86 -4.01
C LYS A 50 12.37 -51.59 -2.95
N LEU A 51 11.46 -50.89 -2.30
CA LEU A 51 10.53 -51.43 -1.30
C LEU A 51 9.10 -51.24 -1.79
N SER A 52 8.25 -52.24 -1.59
CA SER A 52 6.83 -52.20 -2.02
C SER A 52 5.87 -51.81 -0.89
N GLY A 53 6.39 -51.55 0.31
CA GLY A 53 5.62 -51.12 1.49
C GLY A 53 6.35 -50.02 2.27
N ASP A 54 5.77 -49.61 3.40
CA ASP A 54 6.30 -48.53 4.22
C ASP A 54 7.64 -48.89 4.88
N VAL A 55 8.54 -47.91 4.97
CA VAL A 55 9.74 -48.00 5.80
C VAL A 55 9.40 -47.53 7.20
N VAL A 56 9.11 -48.46 8.11
CA VAL A 56 8.90 -48.14 9.52
C VAL A 56 10.25 -48.06 10.21
N SER A 57 10.70 -46.83 10.51
CA SER A 57 11.93 -46.59 11.28
C SER A 57 11.59 -46.07 12.66
N ARG A 58 11.90 -46.85 13.70
CA ARG A 58 11.92 -46.37 15.09
C ARG A 58 13.30 -45.85 15.40
N ILE A 59 13.39 -44.54 15.62
CA ILE A 59 14.66 -43.85 15.83
C ILE A 59 14.73 -43.43 17.29
N ASP A 60 15.31 -44.29 18.12
CA ASP A 60 15.58 -43.93 19.51
C ASP A 60 16.79 -42.96 19.60
N GLY A 61 17.66 -42.95 18.58
CA GLY A 61 18.81 -42.05 18.43
C GLY A 61 18.50 -40.62 17.95
N SER A 62 19.49 -39.93 17.37
CA SER A 62 19.38 -38.49 17.04
C SER A 62 18.62 -38.19 15.73
N ALA A 63 18.76 -39.01 14.69
CA ALA A 63 18.14 -38.69 13.39
C ALA A 63 18.06 -39.88 12.41
N PHE A 64 17.12 -39.77 11.46
CA PHE A 64 17.21 -40.46 10.18
C PHE A 64 18.17 -39.69 9.28
N ARG A 65 19.22 -40.36 8.79
CA ARG A 65 20.23 -39.75 7.93
C ARG A 65 20.24 -40.43 6.57
N VAL A 66 20.15 -39.64 5.51
CA VAL A 66 20.41 -40.07 4.14
C VAL A 66 21.66 -39.33 3.67
N THR A 67 22.79 -40.04 3.70
CA THR A 67 24.11 -39.49 3.36
C THR A 67 24.38 -39.64 1.86
N THR A 68 24.94 -38.62 1.22
CA THR A 68 25.37 -38.69 -0.18
C THR A 68 26.91 -38.71 -0.27
N GLY A 69 27.52 -39.90 -0.25
CA GLY A 69 28.99 -40.07 -0.32
C GLY A 69 29.74 -39.85 1.01
N SER A 70 31.06 -40.11 1.05
CA SER A 70 31.88 -40.14 2.28
C SER A 70 31.95 -38.83 3.09
N TRP A 71 31.59 -37.69 2.50
CA TRP A 71 31.66 -36.36 3.14
C TRP A 71 30.46 -35.47 2.80
N GLY A 72 29.44 -36.02 2.13
CA GLY A 72 28.43 -35.19 1.48
C GLY A 72 27.22 -34.91 2.36
N SER A 73 26.72 -33.69 2.17
CA SER A 73 25.35 -33.24 2.37
C SER A 73 24.39 -34.37 2.75
N SER A 74 24.14 -34.52 4.05
CA SER A 74 23.16 -35.47 4.53
C SER A 74 21.79 -34.81 4.52
N TRP A 75 20.80 -35.43 3.87
CA TRP A 75 19.41 -35.12 4.14
C TRP A 75 19.07 -35.70 5.50
N ILE A 76 18.65 -34.82 6.40
CA ILE A 76 18.37 -35.18 7.78
C ILE A 76 16.92 -34.86 8.09
N ILE A 77 16.22 -35.87 8.61
CA ILE A 77 15.01 -35.69 9.41
C ILE A 77 15.39 -36.18 10.81
N GLY A 78 15.58 -35.24 11.74
CA GLY A 78 16.16 -35.55 13.04
C GLY A 78 15.45 -34.84 14.17
N LYS A 79 15.49 -35.47 15.36
CA LYS A 79 15.02 -34.86 16.59
C LYS A 79 16.20 -34.31 17.37
N GLY A 80 15.98 -33.21 18.08
CA GLY A 80 16.92 -32.69 19.04
C GLY A 80 16.21 -31.92 20.12
N TYR A 81 16.98 -31.38 21.05
CA TYR A 81 16.49 -30.62 22.17
C TYR A 81 17.28 -29.32 22.27
N ASP A 82 16.56 -28.20 22.32
CA ASP A 82 17.11 -26.88 22.60
C ASP A 82 16.71 -26.47 24.03
N LEU A 83 17.67 -26.01 24.84
CA LEU A 83 17.42 -25.65 26.24
C LEU A 83 16.42 -24.49 26.41
N SER A 84 16.28 -23.64 25.38
CA SER A 84 15.39 -22.47 25.39
C SER A 84 14.01 -22.72 24.78
N GLN A 85 13.88 -23.71 23.88
CA GLN A 85 12.64 -23.97 23.12
C GLN A 85 12.17 -25.43 23.14
N GLY A 86 12.86 -26.34 23.82
CA GLY A 86 12.48 -27.74 23.98
C GLY A 86 12.75 -28.60 22.74
N ASP A 87 11.97 -29.67 22.60
CA ASP A 87 12.13 -30.64 21.52
C ASP A 87 11.83 -30.03 20.14
N TYR A 88 12.66 -30.36 19.16
CA TYR A 88 12.49 -29.94 17.78
C TYR A 88 12.67 -31.08 16.79
N THR A 89 11.97 -30.97 15.65
CA THR A 89 12.29 -31.72 14.43
C THR A 89 13.03 -30.80 13.47
N ARG A 90 14.18 -31.23 12.96
CA ARG A 90 14.91 -30.55 11.89
C ARG A 90 14.66 -31.26 10.56
N ILE A 91 14.41 -30.48 9.52
CA ILE A 91 14.39 -30.90 8.12
C ILE A 91 15.42 -30.05 7.37
N GLY A 92 16.44 -30.67 6.79
CA GLY A 92 17.37 -29.93 5.94
C GLY A 92 18.58 -30.72 5.49
N VAL A 93 19.40 -30.05 4.68
CA VAL A 93 20.68 -30.56 4.21
C VAL A 93 21.77 -30.10 5.17
N ALA A 94 22.56 -31.03 5.70
CA ALA A 94 23.70 -30.70 6.55
C ALA A 94 24.99 -30.67 5.71
N GLY A 95 25.53 -29.48 5.46
CA GLY A 95 26.89 -29.31 4.95
C GLY A 95 27.86 -29.18 6.12
N GLY A 96 28.48 -30.29 6.54
CA GLY A 96 29.47 -30.28 7.63
C GLY A 96 28.89 -30.21 9.05
N PRO A 97 29.76 -30.15 10.07
CA PRO A 97 29.41 -30.24 11.50
C PRO A 97 28.72 -28.99 12.05
N ASP A 98 28.53 -27.94 11.26
CA ASP A 98 27.83 -26.73 11.71
C ASP A 98 26.32 -26.85 11.45
N TYR A 99 25.63 -27.25 12.51
CA TYR A 99 24.21 -27.60 12.50
C TYR A 99 23.24 -26.41 12.44
N SER A 100 23.68 -25.15 12.42
CA SER A 100 22.87 -24.05 13.00
C SER A 100 22.07 -23.15 12.06
N ALA A 101 22.32 -23.07 10.74
CA ALA A 101 21.73 -21.95 9.94
C ALA A 101 21.03 -22.29 8.61
N SER A 102 21.01 -23.53 8.13
CA SER A 102 20.56 -23.83 6.74
C SER A 102 19.36 -24.79 6.62
N GLY A 103 18.54 -24.93 7.67
CA GLY A 103 17.42 -25.88 7.70
C GLY A 103 16.09 -25.27 8.14
N ILE A 104 15.05 -26.12 8.11
CA ILE A 104 13.75 -25.87 8.70
C ILE A 104 13.72 -26.52 10.09
N TRP A 105 13.37 -25.73 11.09
CA TRP A 105 13.26 -26.13 12.49
C TRP A 105 11.80 -26.09 12.89
N LEU A 106 11.27 -27.19 13.40
CA LEU A 106 9.90 -27.34 13.86
C LEU A 106 9.93 -27.62 15.36
N TYR A 107 9.63 -26.62 16.17
CA TYR A 107 9.63 -26.74 17.63
C TYR A 107 8.29 -27.29 18.12
N GLY A 108 8.29 -28.46 18.75
CA GLY A 108 7.06 -29.13 19.18
C GLY A 108 6.37 -28.42 20.35
N SER A 109 7.16 -27.85 21.27
CA SER A 109 6.63 -27.22 22.49
C SER A 109 6.00 -25.83 22.23
N SER A 110 6.62 -25.03 21.36
CA SER A 110 6.18 -23.67 21.02
C SER A 110 5.33 -23.61 19.75
N GLY A 111 5.42 -24.64 18.90
CA GLY A 111 4.84 -24.65 17.56
C GLY A 111 5.57 -23.74 16.57
N ASN A 112 6.74 -23.21 16.93
CA ASN A 112 7.47 -22.28 16.08
C ASN A 112 8.18 -23.00 14.93
N VAL A 113 8.15 -22.37 13.76
CA VAL A 113 8.84 -22.79 12.55
C VAL A 113 9.95 -21.79 12.22
N GLY A 114 11.20 -22.22 12.27
CA GLY A 114 12.36 -21.44 11.85
C GLY A 114 12.89 -21.88 10.50
N ILE A 115 13.00 -20.98 9.51
CA ILE A 115 13.65 -21.26 8.22
C ILE A 115 14.96 -20.49 8.16
N GLY A 116 16.08 -21.21 8.15
CA GLY A 116 17.41 -20.61 8.25
C GLY A 116 17.71 -19.95 9.61
N MET A 117 16.91 -20.29 10.63
CA MET A 117 16.95 -19.75 11.98
C MET A 117 16.64 -20.89 12.95
N ASN A 118 17.58 -21.21 13.86
CA ASN A 118 17.36 -22.23 14.89
C ASN A 118 16.74 -21.66 16.16
N THR A 119 16.65 -20.35 16.35
CA THR A 119 15.97 -19.73 17.50
C THR A 119 14.85 -18.80 17.04
N PRO A 120 13.73 -19.34 16.51
CA PRO A 120 12.62 -18.52 16.03
C PRO A 120 11.97 -17.73 17.18
N SER A 121 11.75 -16.43 16.97
CA SER A 121 11.08 -15.52 17.94
C SER A 121 9.60 -15.29 17.61
N ALA A 122 9.11 -15.89 16.52
CA ALA A 122 7.73 -15.87 16.07
C ALA A 122 7.34 -17.25 15.55
N ARG A 123 6.03 -17.50 15.42
CA ARG A 123 5.49 -18.79 14.93
C ARG A 123 6.08 -19.20 13.57
N LEU A 124 6.37 -18.25 12.70
CA LEU A 124 7.16 -18.45 11.50
C LEU A 124 8.24 -17.38 11.46
N HIS A 125 9.50 -17.78 11.62
CA HIS A 125 10.65 -16.89 11.53
C HIS A 125 11.55 -17.35 10.38
N VAL A 126 11.60 -16.56 9.31
CA VAL A 126 12.46 -16.80 8.16
C VAL A 126 13.65 -15.84 8.21
N ASN A 127 14.86 -16.38 8.25
CA ASN A 127 16.08 -15.60 8.10
C ASN A 127 16.33 -15.33 6.61
N GLY A 128 15.69 -14.29 6.08
CA GLY A 128 15.78 -13.89 4.68
C GLY A 128 14.45 -13.45 4.09
N SER A 129 14.47 -13.11 2.80
CA SER A 129 13.27 -12.66 2.07
C SER A 129 12.34 -13.83 1.73
N ILE A 130 11.02 -13.63 1.87
CA ILE A 130 10.00 -14.58 1.47
C ILE A 130 9.40 -14.14 0.12
N LYS A 131 9.47 -15.00 -0.89
CA LYS A 131 8.76 -14.82 -2.17
C LYS A 131 7.53 -15.72 -2.18
N SER A 132 6.34 -15.13 -2.35
CA SER A 132 5.09 -15.87 -2.54
C SER A 132 4.61 -15.73 -3.98
N ALA A 133 4.06 -16.80 -4.55
CA ALA A 133 3.40 -16.77 -5.86
C ALA A 133 1.92 -16.38 -5.78
N GLY A 134 1.34 -16.41 -4.57
CA GLY A 134 -0.03 -15.98 -4.29
C GLY A 134 -0.09 -15.01 -3.11
N ASP A 135 -1.30 -14.68 -2.68
CA ASP A 135 -1.53 -13.72 -1.60
C ASP A 135 -1.08 -14.26 -0.25
N PHE A 136 -0.48 -13.39 0.57
CA PHE A 136 -0.24 -13.66 1.99
C PHE A 136 -1.50 -13.28 2.77
N THR A 137 -2.31 -14.28 3.14
CA THR A 137 -3.57 -14.06 3.86
C THR A 137 -3.41 -14.28 5.36
N GLY A 138 -4.05 -13.41 6.15
CA GLY A 138 -4.10 -13.51 7.59
C GLY A 138 -5.38 -12.85 8.11
N THR A 139 -5.87 -13.31 9.25
CA THR A 139 -7.04 -12.69 9.92
C THR A 139 -6.65 -11.45 10.72
N GLY A 140 -5.36 -11.27 11.02
CA GLY A 140 -4.78 -10.12 11.71
C GLY A 140 -4.14 -9.10 10.78
N SER A 141 -3.37 -8.18 11.35
CA SER A 141 -2.64 -7.16 10.60
C SER A 141 -1.41 -7.75 9.89
N PHE A 142 -1.13 -7.28 8.67
CA PHE A 142 0.14 -7.55 8.01
C PHE A 142 1.18 -6.53 8.47
N ARG A 143 2.27 -7.02 9.09
CA ARG A 143 3.34 -6.22 9.68
C ARG A 143 4.68 -6.59 9.05
N VAL A 144 5.40 -5.58 8.57
CA VAL A 144 6.78 -5.70 8.11
C VAL A 144 7.64 -4.92 9.09
N ASP A 145 8.49 -5.61 9.84
CA ASP A 145 9.37 -4.99 10.83
C ASP A 145 10.73 -4.61 10.21
N ALA A 146 11.31 -3.51 10.71
CA ALA A 146 12.70 -3.19 10.40
C ALA A 146 13.64 -4.25 11.01
N PRO A 147 14.76 -4.58 10.36
CA PRO A 147 15.75 -5.48 10.93
C PRO A 147 16.29 -4.91 12.26
N GLY A 148 16.23 -5.68 13.35
CA GLY A 148 16.77 -5.28 14.66
C GLY A 148 15.78 -5.23 15.84
N GLY A 149 14.51 -5.61 15.65
CA GLY A 149 13.57 -5.85 16.77
C GLY A 149 13.13 -4.62 17.57
N GLY A 150 13.51 -3.42 17.14
CA GLY A 150 13.00 -2.16 17.67
C GLY A 150 11.72 -1.73 16.97
N TRP A 151 10.78 -1.14 17.72
CA TRP A 151 9.78 -0.25 17.14
C TRP A 151 10.55 0.82 16.34
N PRO A 152 10.29 0.98 15.03
CA PRO A 152 9.01 0.82 14.36
C PRO A 152 8.98 -0.08 13.11
N SER A 153 7.82 -0.65 12.79
CA SER A 153 7.55 -1.39 11.54
C SER A 153 7.69 -0.49 10.30
N THR A 154 8.24 -1.03 9.21
CA THR A 154 8.39 -0.33 7.93
C THR A 154 7.08 -0.23 7.16
N LEU A 155 6.19 -1.21 7.32
CA LEU A 155 4.85 -1.22 6.74
C LEU A 155 3.87 -1.97 7.66
N LEU A 156 2.80 -1.31 8.05
CA LEU A 156 1.62 -1.93 8.66
C LEU A 156 0.46 -1.73 7.69
N ILE A 157 -0.15 -2.84 7.25
CA ILE A 157 -1.43 -2.84 6.50
C ILE A 157 -2.36 -3.78 7.25
N GLY A 158 -3.32 -3.22 7.97
CA GLY A 158 -4.27 -4.04 8.70
C GLY A 158 -5.19 -3.25 9.60
N LYS A 159 -6.19 -3.98 10.12
CA LYS A 159 -7.13 -3.45 11.10
C LYS A 159 -6.36 -3.16 12.39
N GLY A 160 -6.45 -1.93 12.88
CA GLY A 160 -6.08 -1.52 14.23
C GLY A 160 -7.34 -1.05 14.95
N TYR A 161 -7.34 -1.17 16.28
CA TYR A 161 -8.39 -0.64 17.13
C TYR A 161 -7.76 0.37 18.08
N ASP A 162 -8.29 1.58 18.10
CA ASP A 162 -7.94 2.63 19.07
C ASP A 162 -9.19 2.97 19.88
N LEU A 163 -9.05 3.02 21.20
CA LEU A 163 -10.15 3.27 22.13
C LEU A 163 -10.89 4.60 21.86
N SER A 164 -10.22 5.57 21.25
CA SER A 164 -10.78 6.89 20.90
C SER A 164 -11.25 7.00 19.44
N LYS A 165 -10.78 6.12 18.55
CA LYS A 165 -11.03 6.23 17.09
C LYS A 165 -11.79 5.05 16.47
N GLY A 166 -11.98 3.95 17.21
CA GLY A 166 -12.59 2.72 16.70
C GLY A 166 -11.69 1.96 15.72
N ASP A 167 -12.29 1.24 14.78
CA ASP A 167 -11.56 0.44 13.79
C ASP A 167 -10.95 1.32 12.69
N PHE A 168 -9.66 1.16 12.44
CA PHE A 168 -8.95 1.85 11.36
C PHE A 168 -8.04 0.90 10.56
N THR A 169 -7.75 1.26 9.31
CA THR A 169 -6.71 0.60 8.52
C THR A 169 -5.53 1.54 8.44
N LYS A 170 -4.41 1.21 9.09
CA LYS A 170 -3.20 2.02 8.94
C LYS A 170 -2.48 1.61 7.67
N ILE A 171 -1.98 2.59 6.91
CA ILE A 171 -0.97 2.41 5.86
C ILE A 171 0.18 3.36 6.22
N GLY A 172 1.09 2.90 7.07
CA GLY A 172 2.28 3.67 7.45
C GLY A 172 3.46 3.30 6.57
N VAL A 173 4.12 4.28 5.97
CA VAL A 173 5.40 4.09 5.24
C VAL A 173 6.47 4.95 5.92
N THR A 174 7.45 4.25 6.51
CA THR A 174 8.74 4.74 7.05
C THR A 174 8.80 5.34 8.46
N GLY A 175 9.87 4.94 9.18
CA GLY A 175 10.53 5.71 10.24
C GLY A 175 9.99 5.63 11.67
N GLY A 176 8.81 5.08 11.90
CA GLY A 176 8.19 5.35 13.21
C GLY A 176 6.73 4.99 13.26
N ILE A 177 6.33 4.25 14.28
CA ILE A 177 5.09 4.62 14.96
C ILE A 177 5.52 5.71 15.94
N ASP A 178 6.09 6.80 15.42
CA ASP A 178 5.94 8.04 16.13
C ASP A 178 4.45 8.31 16.01
N TYR A 179 3.76 8.29 17.15
CA TYR A 179 2.39 8.73 17.28
C TYR A 179 2.23 10.21 16.85
N SER A 180 3.31 10.88 16.44
CA SER A 180 3.28 12.16 15.75
C SER A 180 2.69 12.02 14.34
N ALA A 181 1.94 13.03 13.93
CA ALA A 181 1.07 13.09 12.77
C ALA A 181 1.68 12.80 11.38
N SER A 182 2.95 12.41 11.27
CA SER A 182 3.77 12.34 10.05
C SER A 182 3.44 11.21 9.04
N GLY A 183 2.27 10.56 9.15
CA GLY A 183 1.88 9.42 8.30
C GLY A 183 0.56 9.61 7.54
N ILE A 184 0.18 8.57 6.77
CA ILE A 184 -1.15 8.46 6.16
C ILE A 184 -2.05 7.62 7.07
N TRP A 185 -3.14 8.23 7.53
CA TRP A 185 -4.16 7.62 8.36
C TRP A 185 -5.39 7.33 7.51
N MET A 186 -5.86 6.09 7.48
CA MET A 186 -7.15 5.75 6.86
C MET A 186 -8.10 5.20 7.92
N TYR A 187 -9.15 5.96 8.22
CA TYR A 187 -10.17 5.58 9.18
C TYR A 187 -11.16 4.63 8.52
N GLY A 188 -11.19 3.37 8.93
CA GLY A 188 -11.92 2.30 8.25
C GLY A 188 -13.44 2.46 8.34
N THR A 189 -13.93 2.97 9.47
CA THR A 189 -15.37 3.19 9.71
C THR A 189 -15.93 4.40 8.97
N THR A 190 -15.14 5.47 8.81
CA THR A 190 -15.59 6.72 8.17
C THR A 190 -15.08 6.90 6.75
N GLY A 191 -14.03 6.16 6.35
CA GLY A 191 -13.31 6.31 5.09
C GLY A 191 -12.47 7.58 5.00
N PHE A 192 -12.13 8.21 6.13
CA PHE A 192 -11.38 9.48 6.13
C PHE A 192 -9.89 9.21 5.97
N VAL A 193 -9.21 10.05 5.18
CA VAL A 193 -7.77 10.00 4.96
C VAL A 193 -7.11 11.24 5.55
N GLY A 194 -6.21 11.05 6.50
CA GLY A 194 -5.36 12.10 7.07
C GLY A 194 -3.92 11.96 6.60
N ILE A 195 -3.34 13.00 6.00
CA ILE A 195 -1.90 13.07 5.65
C ILE A 195 -1.28 14.16 6.51
N GLY A 196 -0.34 13.82 7.40
CA GLY A 196 0.21 14.81 8.31
C GLY A 196 -0.73 15.17 9.48
N THR A 197 -1.87 14.50 9.60
CA THR A 197 -2.90 14.72 10.64
C THR A 197 -3.59 13.40 11.01
N ASP A 198 -3.86 13.22 12.30
CA ASP A 198 -4.64 12.12 12.85
C ASP A 198 -6.11 12.51 13.11
N SER A 199 -6.48 13.75 12.80
CA SER A 199 -7.82 14.28 13.07
C SER A 199 -8.39 14.92 11.81
N PRO A 200 -8.64 14.10 10.76
CA PRO A 200 -9.19 14.61 9.51
C PRO A 200 -10.58 15.20 9.74
N ARG A 201 -10.79 16.42 9.25
CA ARG A 201 -12.09 17.12 9.28
C ARG A 201 -12.92 16.85 8.03
N GLU A 202 -12.24 16.51 6.94
CA GLU A 202 -12.82 16.15 5.65
C GLU A 202 -12.38 14.74 5.23
N LYS A 203 -13.05 14.18 4.21
CA LYS A 203 -12.71 12.86 3.62
C LYS A 203 -11.22 12.74 3.27
N LEU A 204 -10.60 13.83 2.85
CA LEU A 204 -9.14 13.96 2.72
C LEU A 204 -8.71 15.23 3.46
N SER A 205 -7.92 15.08 4.52
CA SER A 205 -7.31 16.19 5.24
C SER A 205 -5.79 16.11 5.12
N VAL A 206 -5.15 17.18 4.67
CA VAL A 206 -3.70 17.26 4.51
C VAL A 206 -3.17 18.41 5.36
N ASN A 207 -2.31 18.11 6.33
CA ASN A 207 -1.59 19.11 7.09
C ASN A 207 -0.24 19.38 6.41
N GLY A 208 -0.28 20.22 5.38
CA GLY A 208 0.88 20.54 4.54
C GLY A 208 0.47 20.99 3.15
N SER A 209 1.45 21.23 2.29
CA SER A 209 1.21 21.66 0.91
C SER A 209 0.87 20.49 -0.01
N ILE A 210 -0.11 20.68 -0.88
CA ILE A 210 -0.46 19.75 -1.96
C ILE A 210 0.11 20.30 -3.27
N ARG A 211 0.98 19.54 -3.94
CA ARG A 211 1.44 19.84 -5.30
C ARG A 211 0.71 18.91 -6.27
N ALA A 212 -0.12 19.50 -7.13
CA ALA A 212 -0.87 18.78 -8.16
C ALA A 212 -0.60 19.38 -9.53
N ARG A 213 -0.74 18.58 -10.59
CA ARG A 213 -0.69 19.05 -11.98
C ARG A 213 -2.00 19.73 -12.39
N GLU A 214 -3.12 19.21 -11.89
CA GLU A 214 -4.47 19.73 -12.14
C GLU A 214 -5.38 19.34 -10.97
N ILE A 215 -6.31 20.22 -10.60
CA ILE A 215 -7.39 19.94 -9.65
C ILE A 215 -8.69 20.35 -10.34
N LYS A 216 -9.60 19.39 -10.54
CA LYS A 216 -10.95 19.65 -11.04
C LYS A 216 -11.90 19.70 -9.85
N VAL A 217 -12.60 20.81 -9.69
CA VAL A 217 -13.58 21.01 -8.62
C VAL A 217 -14.96 20.99 -9.26
N GLU A 218 -15.79 20.04 -8.86
CA GLU A 218 -17.20 19.96 -9.27
C GLU A 218 -18.02 20.83 -8.30
N SER A 219 -18.42 22.02 -8.75
CA SER A 219 -19.31 22.92 -8.00
C SER A 219 -20.62 23.11 -8.76
N VAL A 220 -21.73 23.26 -8.04
CA VAL A 220 -23.09 23.14 -8.59
C VAL A 220 -23.64 24.47 -9.14
N ASN A 221 -22.96 25.60 -8.95
CA ASN A 221 -23.55 26.90 -9.29
C ASN A 221 -22.51 27.91 -9.81
N TRP A 222 -22.35 27.97 -11.13
CA TRP A 222 -21.54 28.98 -11.81
C TRP A 222 -22.38 30.25 -12.06
N PRO A 223 -21.79 31.44 -11.94
CA PRO A 223 -22.54 32.70 -11.81
C PRO A 223 -23.08 33.29 -13.12
N ASP A 224 -23.38 32.49 -14.14
CA ASP A 224 -23.83 32.97 -15.47
C ASP A 224 -25.07 33.89 -15.40
N TYR A 225 -25.87 33.78 -14.33
CA TYR A 225 -27.05 34.58 -14.08
C TYR A 225 -26.76 36.09 -13.90
N VAL A 226 -25.52 36.51 -13.70
CA VAL A 226 -25.16 37.93 -13.51
C VAL A 226 -25.49 38.79 -14.74
N PHE A 227 -25.56 38.16 -15.92
CA PHE A 227 -25.91 38.81 -17.18
C PHE A 227 -27.42 38.87 -17.45
N GLU A 228 -28.25 38.26 -16.60
CA GLU A 228 -29.70 38.30 -16.77
C GLU A 228 -30.24 39.74 -16.53
N PRO A 229 -31.28 40.18 -17.27
CA PRO A 229 -31.79 41.56 -17.18
C PRO A 229 -32.31 41.96 -15.80
N ASP A 230 -32.71 40.99 -14.98
CA ASP A 230 -33.29 41.16 -13.64
C ASP A 230 -32.27 40.99 -12.50
N HIS A 231 -30.98 40.79 -12.80
CA HIS A 231 -29.94 40.68 -11.77
C HIS A 231 -29.78 42.01 -11.03
N ALA A 232 -30.24 42.04 -9.79
CA ALA A 232 -30.13 43.19 -8.89
C ALA A 232 -28.66 43.40 -8.49
N ARG A 233 -28.05 44.44 -9.04
CA ARG A 233 -26.69 44.88 -8.72
C ARG A 233 -26.74 46.14 -7.87
N LEU A 234 -25.83 46.25 -6.90
CA LEU A 234 -25.67 47.47 -6.11
C LEU A 234 -25.27 48.64 -7.02
N SER A 235 -25.69 49.86 -6.71
CA SER A 235 -25.10 51.03 -7.35
C SER A 235 -23.63 51.20 -6.90
N LEU A 236 -22.82 51.90 -7.69
CA LEU A 236 -21.43 52.19 -7.29
C LEU A 236 -21.35 52.98 -5.98
N THR A 237 -22.36 53.79 -5.67
CA THR A 237 -22.46 54.53 -4.41
C THR A 237 -22.68 53.58 -3.23
N GLU A 238 -23.66 52.68 -3.33
CA GLU A 238 -23.94 51.69 -2.28
C GLU A 238 -22.78 50.72 -2.10
N LEU A 239 -22.13 50.32 -3.19
CA LEU A 239 -20.95 49.47 -3.14
C LEU A 239 -19.78 50.17 -2.43
N ALA A 240 -19.57 51.46 -2.69
CA ALA A 240 -18.54 52.24 -2.00
C ALA A 240 -18.83 52.37 -0.49
N GLU A 241 -20.08 52.60 -0.11
CA GLU A 241 -20.51 52.62 1.29
C GLU A 241 -20.30 51.27 1.97
N TYR A 242 -20.63 50.18 1.28
CA TYR A 242 -20.40 48.82 1.78
C TYR A 242 -18.92 48.55 2.01
N ILE A 243 -18.06 48.88 1.05
CA ILE A 243 -16.60 48.66 1.16
C ILE A 243 -16.01 49.51 2.28
N ASN A 244 -16.46 50.76 2.44
CA ASN A 244 -15.98 51.63 3.50
C ASN A 244 -16.34 51.10 4.90
N THR A 245 -17.53 50.49 5.02
CA THR A 245 -18.03 49.92 6.28
C THR A 245 -17.41 48.56 6.59
N ASN A 246 -17.38 47.64 5.62
CA ASN A 246 -17.05 46.23 5.83
C ASN A 246 -15.60 45.88 5.47
N ARG A 247 -14.87 46.76 4.77
CA ARG A 247 -13.47 46.56 4.34
C ARG A 247 -13.23 45.36 3.40
N HIS A 248 -14.29 44.73 2.88
CA HIS A 248 -14.23 43.70 1.85
C HIS A 248 -15.40 43.85 0.87
N LEU A 249 -15.36 43.12 -0.24
CA LEU A 249 -16.44 43.10 -1.22
C LEU A 249 -17.66 42.32 -0.69
N PRO A 250 -18.88 42.67 -1.12
CA PRO A 250 -20.07 41.88 -0.81
C PRO A 250 -19.88 40.42 -1.23
N GLU A 251 -20.38 39.50 -0.40
CA GLU A 251 -20.29 38.04 -0.60
C GLU A 251 -18.87 37.46 -0.56
N ILE A 252 -17.81 38.26 -0.52
CA ILE A 252 -16.45 37.72 -0.33
C ILE A 252 -16.17 37.60 1.17
N PRO A 253 -15.75 36.43 1.68
CA PRO A 253 -15.47 36.28 3.10
C PRO A 253 -14.34 37.21 3.54
N SER A 254 -14.45 37.69 4.77
CA SER A 254 -13.41 38.50 5.40
C SER A 254 -12.17 37.67 5.74
N ALA A 255 -11.03 38.33 5.91
CA ALA A 255 -9.78 37.64 6.28
C ALA A 255 -9.91 36.83 7.59
N GLY A 256 -10.66 37.33 8.56
CA GLY A 256 -10.90 36.63 9.83
C GLY A 256 -11.76 35.38 9.70
N GLU A 257 -12.72 35.36 8.76
CA GLU A 257 -13.51 34.15 8.45
C GLU A 257 -12.65 33.10 7.76
N VAL A 258 -11.81 33.51 6.80
CA VAL A 258 -10.91 32.61 6.07
C VAL A 258 -9.87 31.97 6.99
N GLU A 259 -9.32 32.73 7.94
CA GLU A 259 -8.34 32.20 8.90
C GLU A 259 -8.95 31.17 9.86
N ARG A 260 -10.22 31.36 10.26
CA ARG A 260 -10.91 30.47 11.19
C ARG A 260 -11.45 29.20 10.52
N ASP A 261 -12.14 29.37 9.39
CA ASP A 261 -12.97 28.31 8.80
C ASP A 261 -12.34 27.71 7.53
N GLY A 262 -11.27 28.32 7.00
CA GLY A 262 -10.66 27.95 5.73
C GLY A 262 -11.41 28.53 4.53
N LEU A 263 -11.00 28.11 3.32
CA LEU A 263 -11.57 28.60 2.07
C LEU A 263 -11.90 27.45 1.12
N SER A 264 -13.15 27.42 0.63
CA SER A 264 -13.52 26.51 -0.44
C SER A 264 -13.05 27.05 -1.79
N LEU A 265 -12.14 26.32 -2.44
CA LEU A 265 -11.55 26.74 -3.72
C LEU A 265 -12.62 26.93 -4.82
N GLY A 266 -13.59 26.01 -4.89
CA GLY A 266 -14.67 26.07 -5.89
C GLY A 266 -15.63 27.24 -5.65
N ASP A 267 -16.04 27.45 -4.40
CA ASP A 267 -16.94 28.56 -4.03
C ASP A 267 -16.25 29.91 -4.25
N MET A 268 -15.00 30.05 -3.81
CA MET A 268 -14.24 31.30 -4.00
C MET A 268 -14.05 31.62 -5.49
N ASN A 269 -13.69 30.63 -6.32
CA ASN A 269 -13.53 30.85 -7.76
C ASN A 269 -14.86 31.26 -8.41
N SER A 270 -15.99 30.68 -7.99
CA SER A 270 -17.32 31.07 -8.48
C SER A 270 -17.66 32.50 -8.06
N ARG A 271 -17.46 32.87 -6.78
CA ARG A 271 -17.70 34.24 -6.29
C ARG A 271 -16.79 35.28 -6.96
N LEU A 272 -15.51 34.94 -7.20
CA LEU A 272 -14.59 35.81 -7.94
C LEU A 272 -15.06 36.02 -9.38
N LEU A 273 -15.52 34.96 -10.05
CA LEU A 273 -16.08 35.07 -11.40
C LEU A 273 -17.31 36.00 -11.41
N LYS A 274 -18.24 35.84 -10.47
CA LYS A 274 -19.39 36.75 -10.29
C LYS A 274 -18.95 38.22 -10.20
N LYS A 275 -17.92 38.51 -9.38
CA LYS A 275 -17.43 39.89 -9.21
C LYS A 275 -16.75 40.43 -10.47
N ILE A 276 -16.08 39.59 -11.25
CA ILE A 276 -15.50 39.96 -12.55
C ILE A 276 -16.61 40.32 -13.55
N GLU A 277 -17.71 39.56 -13.56
CA GLU A 277 -18.86 39.83 -14.43
C GLU A 277 -19.59 41.11 -14.03
N GLU A 278 -19.83 41.33 -12.74
CA GLU A 278 -20.40 42.58 -12.21
C GLU A 278 -19.53 43.79 -12.56
N LEU A 279 -18.21 43.67 -12.40
CA LEU A 279 -17.24 44.71 -12.77
C LEU A 279 -17.27 45.00 -14.28
N THR A 280 -17.40 43.96 -15.10
CA THR A 280 -17.52 44.11 -16.56
C THR A 280 -18.77 44.91 -16.92
N LEU A 281 -19.90 44.69 -16.24
CA LEU A 281 -21.12 45.46 -16.47
C LEU A 281 -20.98 46.93 -16.04
N TYR A 282 -20.33 47.23 -14.92
CA TYR A 282 -20.05 48.63 -14.53
C TYR A 282 -19.14 49.33 -15.54
N LEU A 283 -18.15 48.63 -16.11
CA LEU A 283 -17.28 49.20 -17.14
C LEU A 283 -18.04 49.52 -18.43
N ILE A 284 -18.95 48.63 -18.87
CA ILE A 284 -19.81 48.88 -20.04
C ILE A 284 -20.71 50.10 -19.79
N GLU A 285 -21.28 50.22 -18.60
CA GLU A 285 -22.10 51.37 -18.22
C GLU A 285 -21.29 52.67 -18.22
N LYS A 286 -20.08 52.66 -17.64
CA LYS A 286 -19.20 53.83 -17.62
C LYS A 286 -18.69 54.22 -19.00
N ASP A 287 -18.44 53.28 -19.90
CA ASP A 287 -18.08 53.59 -21.29
C ASP A 287 -19.25 54.25 -22.05
N LYS A 288 -20.48 53.80 -21.81
CA LYS A 288 -21.69 54.46 -22.34
C LYS A 288 -21.84 55.88 -21.82
N GLU A 289 -21.67 56.10 -20.52
CA GLU A 289 -21.69 57.44 -19.90
C GLU A 289 -20.61 58.34 -20.50
N LEU A 290 -19.37 57.87 -20.61
CA LEU A 290 -18.25 58.63 -21.17
C LEU A 290 -18.46 58.96 -22.64
N SER A 291 -19.00 58.03 -23.42
CA SER A 291 -19.33 58.25 -24.83
C SER A 291 -20.44 59.29 -24.96
N GLY A 292 -21.48 59.23 -24.12
CA GLY A 292 -22.52 60.24 -24.04
C GLY A 292 -21.97 61.62 -23.66
N LEU A 293 -21.08 61.69 -22.67
CA LEU A 293 -20.43 62.92 -22.24
C LEU A 293 -19.58 63.53 -23.36
N LYS A 294 -18.82 62.71 -24.11
CA LYS A 294 -18.02 63.17 -25.25
C LYS A 294 -18.89 63.76 -26.36
N VAL A 295 -20.03 63.13 -26.65
CA VAL A 295 -20.99 63.64 -27.65
C VAL A 295 -21.58 64.98 -27.18
N ALA A 296 -22.00 65.08 -25.92
CA ALA A 296 -22.52 66.32 -25.35
C ALA A 296 -21.48 67.44 -25.33
N LEU A 297 -20.21 67.11 -25.06
CA LEU A 297 -19.11 68.07 -25.07
C LEU A 297 -18.86 68.60 -26.48
N LYS A 298 -18.85 67.71 -27.49
CA LYS A 298 -18.72 68.10 -28.90
C LYS A 298 -19.86 69.04 -29.34
N GLN A 299 -21.10 68.74 -28.93
CA GLN A 299 -22.24 69.62 -29.21
C GLN A 299 -22.08 71.01 -28.58
N LYS A 300 -21.61 71.08 -27.33
CA LYS A 300 -21.34 72.36 -26.67
C LYS A 300 -20.20 73.15 -27.32
N ASP A 301 -19.16 72.47 -27.78
CA ASP A 301 -18.07 73.13 -28.51
C ASP A 301 -18.58 73.73 -29.84
N GLU A 302 -19.41 72.98 -30.58
CA GLU A 302 -20.07 73.46 -31.81
C GLU A 302 -21.01 74.65 -31.54
N GLU A 303 -21.82 74.60 -30.48
CA GLU A 303 -22.67 75.72 -30.03
C GLU A 303 -21.84 76.96 -29.68
N THR A 304 -20.72 76.77 -28.97
CA THR A 304 -19.84 77.86 -28.54
C THR A 304 -19.17 78.54 -29.74
N GLU A 305 -18.70 77.77 -30.72
CA GLU A 305 -18.12 78.32 -31.96
C GLU A 305 -19.18 79.04 -32.81
N SER A 306 -20.40 78.51 -32.88
CA SER A 306 -21.53 79.19 -33.53
C SER A 306 -21.85 80.54 -32.86
N TRP A 307 -21.85 80.56 -31.52
CA TRP A 307 -22.08 81.77 -30.74
C TRP A 307 -20.98 82.81 -30.97
N LYS A 308 -19.70 82.39 -30.94
CA LYS A 308 -18.55 83.27 -31.24
C LYS A 308 -18.65 83.88 -32.63
N ALA A 309 -18.95 83.08 -33.65
CA ALA A 309 -19.11 83.54 -35.02
C ALA A 309 -20.25 84.56 -35.14
N SER A 310 -21.38 84.32 -34.46
CA SER A 310 -22.51 85.25 -34.44
C SER A 310 -22.17 86.59 -33.76
N VAL A 311 -21.40 86.55 -32.67
CA VAL A 311 -20.90 87.75 -31.97
C VAL A 311 -19.93 88.52 -32.86
N GLU A 312 -18.99 87.86 -33.53
CA GLU A 312 -18.06 88.52 -34.46
C GLU A 312 -18.79 89.22 -35.61
N ILE A 313 -19.78 88.55 -36.21
CA ILE A 313 -20.62 89.14 -37.25
C ILE A 313 -21.33 90.39 -36.71
N ARG A 314 -21.93 90.31 -35.51
CA ARG A 314 -22.63 91.44 -34.91
C ARG A 314 -21.71 92.60 -34.55
N LEU A 315 -20.50 92.32 -34.09
CA LEU A 315 -19.46 93.34 -33.84
C LEU A 315 -19.05 94.04 -35.15
N ARG A 316 -18.90 93.30 -36.26
CA ARG A 316 -18.64 93.90 -37.58
C ARG A 316 -19.79 94.78 -38.06
N GLU A 317 -21.04 94.34 -37.89
CA GLU A 317 -22.24 95.13 -38.24
C GLU A 317 -22.34 96.44 -37.43
N LEU A 318 -21.98 96.41 -36.15
CA LEU A 318 -21.96 97.59 -35.30
C LEU A 318 -20.82 98.54 -35.67
N ALA A 319 -19.63 98.00 -35.97
CA ALA A 319 -18.50 98.79 -36.44
C ALA A 319 -18.80 99.51 -37.77
N SER A 320 -19.50 98.85 -38.71
CA SER A 320 -19.90 99.48 -39.99
C SER A 320 -21.01 100.54 -39.86
N LYS A 321 -21.76 100.55 -38.75
CA LYS A 321 -22.81 101.55 -38.47
C LYS A 321 -22.29 102.78 -37.73
N ALA A 322 -21.07 102.73 -37.20
CA ALA A 322 -20.43 103.83 -36.46
C ALA A 322 -19.54 104.73 -37.34
N GLN A 323 -19.51 104.49 -38.66
CA GLN A 323 -18.74 105.20 -39.67
C GLN A 323 -19.67 105.98 -40.60
#